data_AF-A0A941W1C2-F1
#
_entry.id   AF-A0A941W1C2-F1
#
_cell.length_a   1.000
_cell.length_b   1.000
_cell.length_c   1.000
_cell.angle_alpha   90.00
_cell.angle_beta   90.00
_cell.angle_gamma   90.00
#
_symmetry.space_group_name_H-M   'P 1'
#
loop_
_entity.id
_entity.type
_entity.pdbx_description
1 polymer ?
#
loop_
_entity_poly.entity_id
_entity_poly.type
_entity_poly.pdbx_seq_one_letter_code
_entity_poly.pdbx_strand_id
1 'polypeptide(L)' 'MLTDKDIEKQNFLSWYCMYATSDDIRVARASNNTVVDRLLNEYSYEIERINMSRNICMRKFSRFANGVK' A
#
# COMPACT_ATOMS: atom_id res chain seq x y z
N MET A 1 22.71 7.28 5.72
CA MET A 1 22.43 7.94 4.44
C MET A 1 21.29 7.16 3.80
N LEU A 2 20.22 7.81 3.34
CA LEU A 2 19.12 7.10 2.65
C LEU A 2 19.69 6.50 1.37
N THR A 3 19.45 5.21 1.14
CA THR A 3 19.83 4.58 -0.12
C THR A 3 18.75 4.78 -1.17
N ASP A 4 19.11 4.66 -2.44
CA ASP A 4 18.13 4.70 -3.53
C ASP A 4 17.04 3.62 -3.37
N LYS A 5 17.40 2.47 -2.78
CA LYS A 5 16.44 1.41 -2.44
C LYS A 5 15.46 1.82 -1.34
N ASP A 6 15.92 2.55 -0.33
CA ASP A 6 15.04 3.04 0.73
C ASP A 6 14.04 4.07 0.17
N ILE A 7 14.51 4.93 -0.74
CA ILE A 7 13.66 5.90 -1.46
C ILE A 7 12.65 5.18 -2.35
N GLU A 8 13.09 4.20 -3.16
CA GLU A 8 12.21 3.39 -4.03
C GLU A 8 11.12 2.69 -3.20
N LYS A 9 11.52 2.04 -2.11
CA LYS A 9 10.61 1.36 -1.20
C LYS A 9 9.57 2.32 -0.63
N GLN A 10 10.01 3.45 -0.08
CA GLN A 10 9.10 4.42 0.54
C GLN A 10 8.12 4.98 -0.48
N ASN A 11 8.61 5.37 -1.66
CA ASN A 11 7.78 5.92 -2.73
C ASN A 11 6.73 4.90 -3.21
N PHE A 12 7.16 3.67 -3.46
CA PHE A 12 6.25 2.61 -3.93
C PHE A 12 5.19 2.26 -2.89
N LEU A 13 5.58 2.06 -1.63
CA LEU A 13 4.62 1.70 -0.57
C LEU A 13 3.63 2.82 -0.28
N SER A 14 4.09 4.08 -0.26
CA SER A 14 3.22 5.24 -0.11
C SER A 14 2.21 5.33 -1.25
N TRP A 15 2.68 5.27 -2.50
CA TRP A 15 1.79 5.27 -3.65
C TRP A 15 0.80 4.10 -3.61
N TYR A 16 1.30 2.85 -3.54
CA TYR A 16 0.48 1.65 -3.68
C TYR A 16 -0.53 1.46 -2.55
N CYS A 17 -0.15 1.71 -1.29
CA CYS A 17 -1.03 1.39 -0.16
C CYS A 17 -2.00 2.53 0.21
N MET A 18 -1.68 3.78 -0.14
CA MET A 18 -2.42 4.96 0.33
C MET A 18 -3.11 5.75 -0.80
N TYR A 19 -2.50 5.84 -1.98
CA TYR A 19 -2.95 6.77 -3.02
C TYR A 19 -3.47 6.09 -4.29
N ALA A 20 -2.89 4.94 -4.65
CA ALA A 20 -3.20 4.27 -5.90
C ALA A 20 -4.63 3.72 -5.90
N THR A 21 -5.39 4.06 -6.93
CA THR A 21 -6.65 3.41 -7.25
C THR A 21 -6.41 2.10 -8.00
N SER A 22 -7.45 1.27 -8.13
CA SER A 22 -7.38 0.07 -8.97
C SER A 22 -7.04 0.38 -10.42
N ASP A 23 -7.46 1.55 -10.94
CA ASP A 23 -7.14 1.96 -12.31
C ASP A 23 -5.68 2.39 -12.44
N ASP A 24 -5.15 3.13 -11.46
CA ASP A 24 -3.71 3.50 -11.44
C ASP A 24 -2.82 2.26 -11.43
N ILE A 25 -3.18 1.25 -10.65
CA ILE A 25 -2.45 -0.02 -10.58
C ILE A 25 -2.53 -0.75 -11.93
N ARG A 26 -3.71 -0.77 -12.57
CA ARG A 26 -3.92 -1.37 -13.88
C ARG A 26 -3.05 -0.69 -14.95
N VAL A 27 -3.04 0.64 -14.98
CA VAL A 27 -2.23 1.42 -15.92
C VAL A 27 -0.74 1.22 -15.65
N ALA A 28 -0.31 1.24 -14.38
CA ALA A 28 1.08 0.98 -14.01
C ALA A 28 1.55 -0.42 -14.43
N ARG A 29 0.70 -1.45 -14.24
CA ARG A 29 0.96 -2.81 -14.72
C ARG A 29 0.99 -2.89 -16.25
N ALA A 30 0.13 -2.17 -16.96
CA ALA A 30 0.13 -2.18 -18.42
C ALA A 30 1.42 -1.57 -19.00
N SER A 31 1.93 -0.50 -18.39
CA SER A 31 3.11 0.22 -18.88
C SER A 31 4.43 -0.37 -18.39
N ASN A 32 4.48 -0.90 -17.16
CA ASN A 32 5.72 -1.32 -16.49
C ASN A 32 5.54 -2.62 -15.69
N ASN A 33 4.88 -3.62 -16.28
CA ASN A 33 4.49 -4.86 -15.57
C ASN A 33 5.62 -5.48 -14.76
N THR A 34 6.80 -5.67 -15.37
CA THR A 34 7.96 -6.31 -14.73
C THR A 34 8.43 -5.58 -13.49
N VAL A 35 8.45 -4.24 -13.53
CA VAL A 35 8.89 -3.42 -12.38
C VAL A 35 7.85 -3.49 -11.27
N VAL A 36 6.57 -3.36 -11.62
CA VAL A 36 5.47 -3.42 -10.64
C VAL A 36 5.41 -4.80 -9.98
N ASP A 37 5.51 -5.89 -10.74
CA ASP A 37 5.51 -7.25 -10.18
C ASP A 37 6.73 -7.50 -9.28
N ARG A 38 7.92 -7.04 -9.67
CA ARG A 38 9.11 -7.11 -8.82
C ARG A 38 8.87 -6.39 -7.49
N LEU A 39 8.38 -5.16 -7.52
CA LEU A 39 8.16 -4.33 -6.32
C LEU A 39 7.06 -4.90 -5.42
N LEU A 40 5.99 -5.44 -6.00
CA LEU A 40 4.94 -6.11 -5.24
C LEU A 40 5.45 -7.36 -4.53
N ASN A 41 6.30 -8.14 -5.20
CA ASN A 41 6.91 -9.31 -4.60
C ASN A 41 7.93 -8.92 -3.52
N GLU A 42 8.83 -7.98 -3.84
CA GLU A 42 9.91 -7.54 -2.95
C GLU A 42 9.39 -6.90 -1.66
N TYR A 43 8.29 -6.15 -1.73
CA TYR A 43 7.70 -5.46 -0.57
C TYR A 43 6.36 -6.04 -0.10
N SER A 44 6.08 -7.30 -0.47
CA SER A 44 4.84 -8.01 -0.11
C SER A 44 4.58 -8.02 1.39
N TYR A 45 5.61 -8.28 2.20
CA TYR A 45 5.51 -8.28 3.67
C TYR A 45 5.07 -6.92 4.23
N GLU A 46 5.66 -5.82 3.78
CA GLU A 46 5.28 -4.48 4.21
C GLU A 46 3.87 -4.12 3.77
N ILE A 47 3.48 -4.48 2.54
CA ILE A 47 2.13 -4.28 2.02
C ILE A 47 1.10 -4.99 2.91
N GLU A 48 1.34 -6.26 3.25
CA GLU A 48 0.47 -7.02 4.14
C GLU A 48 0.34 -6.37 5.52
N ARG A 49 1.47 -5.93 6.10
CA ARG A 49 1.47 -5.24 7.38
C ARG A 49 0.67 -3.94 7.35
N ILE A 50 0.86 -3.10 6.32
CA ILE A 50 0.12 -1.84 6.17
C ILE A 50 -1.38 -2.11 6.02
N ASN A 51 -1.75 -3.08 5.17
CA ASN A 51 -3.14 -3.46 4.97
C ASN A 51 -3.79 -4.01 6.24
N MET A 52 -3.08 -4.83 7.01
CA MET A 52 -3.56 -5.35 8.29
C MET A 52 -3.77 -4.21 9.29
N SER A 53 -2.81 -3.30 9.44
CA SER A 53 -2.94 -2.12 10.30
C SER A 53 -4.12 -1.24 9.89
N ARG A 54 -4.33 -1.02 8.57
CA ARG A 54 -5.47 -0.27 8.04
C ARG A 54 -6.79 -0.93 8.41
N ASN A 55 -6.90 -2.26 8.24
CA ASN A 55 -8.11 -3.00 8.58
C ASN A 55 -8.42 -2.96 10.07
N ILE A 56 -7.41 -3.08 10.94
CA ILE A 56 -7.58 -2.94 12.39
C ILE A 56 -8.07 -1.53 12.74
N CYS A 57 -7.45 -0.50 12.13
CA CYS A 57 -7.80 0.89 12.33
C CYS A 57 -9.26 1.17 11.92
N MET A 58 -9.66 0.77 10.71
CA MET A 58 -11.02 0.92 10.20
C MET A 58 -12.05 0.19 11.07
N ARG A 59 -11.74 -1.02 11.57
CA ARG A 59 -12.60 -1.75 12.50
C ARG A 59 -12.76 -1.04 13.85
N LYS A 60 -11.72 -0.37 14.36
CA LYS A 60 -11.83 0.43 15.58
C LYS A 60 -12.71 1.66 15.34
N PHE A 61 -12.52 2.35 14.22
CA PHE A 61 -13.35 3.50 13.86
C PHE A 61 -14.81 3.13 13.68
N SER A 62 -15.14 2.02 13.02
CA SER A 62 -16.52 1.59 12.87
C SER A 62 -17.18 1.25 14.21
N ARG A 63 -16.45 0.66 15.16
CA ARG A 63 -16.96 0.43 16.53
C ARG A 63 -17.20 1.73 17.29
N PHE A 64 -16.33 2.73 17.12
CA PHE A 64 -16.54 4.06 17.71
C PHE A 64 -17.76 4.75 17.10
N ALA A 65 -17.88 4.79 15.77
CA ALA A 65 -19.00 5.40 15.07
C ALA A 65 -20.35 4.75 15.41
N ASN A 66 -20.38 3.43 15.61
CA ASN A 66 -21.60 2.69 15.99
C ASN A 66 -21.87 2.67 17.51
N GLY A 67 -20.91 3.07 18.34
CA GLY A 67 -21.04 3.17 19.80
C GLY A 67 -21.53 4.52 20.29
N VAL A 68 -21.69 5.50 19.39
CA VAL A 68 -22.41 6.75 19.66
C VAL A 68 -23.90 6.48 19.41
N LYS A 69 -24.57 5.88 20.40
CA LYS A 69 -26.03 5.86 20.55
C LYS A 69 -26.38 6.18 21.98
#